data_AF-A0A2G2HBY6-F1
#
_entry.id   AF-A0A2G2HBY6-F1
#
_cell.length_a   1.000
_cell.length_b   1.000
_cell.length_c   1.000
_cell.angle_alpha   90.00
_cell.angle_beta   90.00
_cell.angle_gamma   90.00
#
_symmetry.space_group_name_H-M   'P 1'
#
loop_
_entity.id
_entity.type
_entity.pdbx_description
1 polymer ?
#
loop_
_entity_poly.entity_id
_entity_poly.type
_entity_poly.pdbx_seq_one_letter_code
_entity_poly.pdbx_strand_id
1 'polypeptide(L)'
;MELIFDIFKVLASDLTNERWQVFAIMIGLSLIPFFISFLAKQTFYRLIFVVLGYNLLTFWTHQSIIKDLNVMIGIALIAPHLKYFFGSTKEFIFTAILFFINLCRELKYATTNAYYFFITIYYKILRLIHFIKNIVLNIKIFFQNIKNRESKTNDSYKEKEHFNSTKDEYTKEENFKSEKFSYNENSSIKNTEAKAPTKYEQFYDSSYYIVLGVSTNDSFSDMKKSYRVLINIYHPDLNPEETELFTEISQNINNAYEYMKKNHKK
;
A
#
# COMPACT_ATOMS: atom_id res chain seq x y z
N MET A 1 -27.59 -39.64 -28.48
CA MET A 1 -28.23 -39.22 -29.75
C MET A 1 -29.03 -40.36 -30.36
N GLU A 2 -28.47 -41.56 -30.49
CA GLU A 2 -29.18 -42.75 -31.02
C GLU A 2 -30.46 -43.11 -30.26
N LEU A 3 -30.40 -43.18 -28.92
CA LEU A 3 -31.55 -43.50 -28.06
C LEU A 3 -32.75 -42.54 -28.25
N ILE A 4 -32.48 -41.26 -28.50
CA ILE A 4 -33.53 -40.24 -28.72
C ILE A 4 -34.21 -40.48 -30.07
N PHE A 5 -33.42 -40.79 -31.10
CA PHE A 5 -33.93 -41.07 -32.44
C PHE A 5 -34.80 -42.33 -32.46
N ASP A 6 -34.40 -43.37 -31.74
CA ASP A 6 -35.18 -44.61 -31.60
C ASP A 6 -36.51 -44.37 -30.88
N ILE A 7 -36.51 -43.55 -29.81
CA ILE A 7 -37.75 -43.15 -29.11
C ILE A 7 -38.71 -42.44 -30.07
N PHE A 8 -38.24 -41.49 -30.87
CA PHE A 8 -39.09 -40.78 -31.83
C PHE A 8 -39.66 -41.70 -32.91
N LYS A 9 -38.85 -42.66 -33.39
CA LYS A 9 -39.27 -43.62 -34.40
C LYS A 9 -40.36 -44.57 -33.87
N VAL A 10 -40.19 -45.10 -32.67
CA VAL A 10 -41.18 -45.96 -32.00
C VAL A 10 -42.46 -45.17 -31.69
N LEU A 11 -42.32 -43.95 -31.18
CA LEU A 11 -43.47 -43.10 -30.87
C LEU A 11 -44.30 -42.74 -32.11
N ALA A 12 -43.64 -42.43 -33.23
CA ALA A 12 -44.32 -42.14 -34.49
C ALA A 12 -45.10 -43.36 -35.00
N SER A 13 -44.50 -44.55 -34.89
CA SER A 13 -45.17 -45.82 -35.24
C SER A 13 -46.38 -46.10 -34.35
N ASP A 14 -46.26 -45.88 -33.04
CA ASP A 14 -47.37 -46.02 -32.09
C ASP A 14 -48.50 -45.02 -32.40
N LEU A 15 -48.17 -43.78 -32.80
CA LEU A 15 -49.19 -42.77 -33.07
C LEU A 15 -50.01 -43.05 -34.34
N THR A 16 -49.38 -43.67 -35.36
CA THR A 16 -50.03 -43.93 -36.66
C THR A 16 -50.82 -45.23 -36.68
N ASN A 17 -50.38 -46.24 -35.93
CA ASN A 17 -50.90 -47.61 -36.05
C ASN A 17 -51.93 -47.96 -34.96
N GLU A 18 -52.09 -47.13 -33.93
CA GLU A 18 -52.86 -47.50 -32.75
C GLU A 18 -54.28 -46.94 -32.70
N ARG A 19 -55.16 -47.70 -32.04
CA ARG A 19 -56.55 -47.30 -31.80
C ARG A 19 -56.58 -46.22 -30.71
N TRP A 20 -57.23 -45.10 -31.00
CA TRP A 20 -57.42 -43.98 -30.06
C TRP A 20 -57.97 -44.37 -28.67
N GLN A 21 -58.73 -45.46 -28.57
CA GLN A 21 -59.26 -45.99 -27.31
C GLN A 21 -58.14 -46.50 -26.37
N VAL A 22 -57.12 -47.16 -26.92
CA VAL A 22 -55.98 -47.66 -26.13
C VAL A 22 -55.21 -46.49 -25.55
N PHE A 23 -55.01 -45.43 -26.35
CA PHE A 23 -54.40 -44.19 -25.90
C PHE A 23 -55.17 -43.54 -24.74
N ALA A 24 -56.49 -43.43 -24.86
CA ALA A 24 -57.34 -42.85 -23.81
C ALA A 24 -57.28 -43.63 -22.48
N ILE A 25 -57.27 -44.96 -22.54
CA ILE A 25 -57.17 -45.83 -21.35
C ILE A 25 -55.79 -45.65 -20.68
N MET A 26 -54.71 -45.67 -21.47
CA MET A 26 -53.36 -45.53 -20.95
C MET A 26 -53.13 -44.15 -20.32
N ILE A 27 -53.65 -43.08 -20.93
CA ILE A 27 -53.63 -41.75 -20.33
C ILE A 27 -54.40 -41.76 -19.01
N GLY A 28 -55.62 -42.31 -18.99
CA GLY A 28 -56.44 -42.41 -17.79
C GLY A 28 -55.72 -43.08 -16.62
N LEU A 29 -55.05 -44.20 -16.89
CA LEU A 29 -54.24 -44.92 -15.90
C LEU A 29 -53.02 -44.10 -15.40
N SER A 30 -52.40 -43.33 -16.29
CA SER A 30 -51.23 -42.50 -15.96
C SER A 30 -51.57 -41.24 -15.15
N LEU A 31 -52.83 -40.77 -15.17
CA LEU A 31 -53.26 -39.59 -14.43
C LEU A 31 -53.17 -39.76 -12.91
N ILE A 32 -53.45 -40.96 -12.39
CA ILE A 32 -53.43 -41.22 -10.94
C ILE A 32 -52.00 -41.00 -10.37
N PRO A 33 -50.94 -41.65 -10.90
CA PRO A 33 -49.56 -41.36 -10.52
C PRO A 33 -49.16 -39.90 -10.70
N PHE A 34 -49.59 -39.26 -11.79
CA PHE A 34 -49.30 -37.84 -12.06
C PHE A 34 -49.80 -36.94 -10.93
N PHE A 35 -51.07 -37.09 -10.53
CA PHE A 35 -51.64 -36.29 -9.45
C PHE A 35 -50.98 -36.59 -8.10
N ILE A 36 -50.76 -37.86 -7.76
CA ILE A 36 -50.07 -38.23 -6.51
C ILE A 36 -48.68 -37.58 -6.44
N SER A 37 -47.93 -37.62 -7.55
CA SER A 37 -46.61 -37.00 -7.65
C SER A 37 -46.67 -35.47 -7.58
N PHE A 38 -47.71 -34.85 -8.14
CA PHE A 38 -47.92 -33.39 -8.12
C PHE A 38 -48.17 -32.84 -6.70
N LEU A 39 -48.76 -33.64 -5.80
CA LEU A 39 -48.99 -33.23 -4.41
C LEU A 39 -47.69 -33.09 -3.59
N ALA A 40 -46.56 -33.59 -4.08
CA ALA A 40 -45.28 -33.54 -3.38
C ALA A 40 -44.73 -32.11 -3.29
N LYS A 41 -44.90 -31.47 -2.12
CA LYS A 41 -44.38 -30.11 -1.88
C LYS A 41 -42.88 -30.10 -1.56
N GLN A 42 -42.41 -31.01 -0.70
CA GLN A 42 -41.02 -31.07 -0.23
C GLN A 42 -40.07 -31.61 -1.30
N THR A 43 -38.86 -31.06 -1.37
CA THR A 43 -37.80 -31.45 -2.33
C THR A 43 -37.44 -32.93 -2.24
N PHE A 44 -37.39 -33.48 -1.02
CA PHE A 44 -37.09 -34.90 -0.79
C PHE A 44 -38.09 -35.84 -1.46
N TYR A 45 -39.40 -35.60 -1.31
CA TYR A 45 -40.42 -36.43 -1.95
C TYR A 45 -40.42 -36.31 -3.48
N ARG A 46 -40.12 -35.11 -4.01
CA ARG A 46 -39.96 -34.92 -5.45
C ARG A 46 -38.83 -35.79 -6.00
N LEU A 47 -37.70 -35.84 -5.30
CA LEU A 47 -36.57 -36.69 -5.69
C LEU A 47 -36.95 -38.17 -5.70
N ILE A 48 -37.69 -38.64 -4.69
CA ILE A 48 -38.19 -40.01 -4.63
C ILE A 48 -39.05 -40.34 -5.85
N PHE A 49 -40.01 -39.48 -6.21
CA PHE A 49 -40.86 -39.71 -7.39
C PHE A 49 -40.08 -39.67 -8.70
N VAL A 50 -39.06 -38.81 -8.82
CA VAL A 50 -38.19 -38.77 -10.00
C VAL A 50 -37.35 -40.05 -10.11
N VAL A 51 -36.77 -40.53 -9.00
CA VAL A 51 -35.99 -41.77 -8.98
C VAL A 51 -36.88 -42.99 -9.26
N LEU A 52 -38.07 -43.03 -8.66
CA LEU A 52 -39.04 -44.11 -8.88
C LEU A 52 -39.52 -44.11 -10.34
N GLY A 53 -39.84 -42.94 -10.89
CA GLY A 53 -40.19 -42.80 -12.31
C GLY A 53 -39.05 -43.23 -13.22
N TYR A 54 -37.80 -42.82 -12.94
CA TYR A 54 -36.64 -43.22 -13.73
C TYR A 54 -36.45 -44.74 -13.74
N ASN A 55 -36.54 -45.38 -12.57
CA ASN A 55 -36.47 -46.85 -12.49
C ASN A 55 -37.54 -47.52 -13.35
N LEU A 56 -38.77 -46.99 -13.38
CA LEU A 56 -39.82 -47.53 -14.24
C LEU A 56 -39.50 -47.39 -15.74
N LEU A 57 -38.87 -46.29 -16.17
CA LEU A 57 -38.43 -46.14 -17.56
C LEU A 57 -37.35 -47.16 -17.96
N THR A 58 -36.53 -47.64 -17.01
CA THR A 58 -35.48 -48.63 -17.32
C THR A 58 -36.03 -50.02 -17.68
N PHE A 59 -37.29 -50.31 -17.32
CA PHE A 59 -37.98 -51.54 -17.70
C PHE A 59 -38.64 -51.46 -19.09
N TRP A 60 -38.36 -50.41 -19.87
CA TRP A 60 -38.97 -50.24 -21.18
C TRP A 60 -38.61 -51.38 -22.14
N THR A 61 -39.64 -51.99 -22.70
CA THR A 61 -39.52 -53.17 -23.57
C THR A 61 -39.18 -52.86 -25.03
N HIS A 62 -38.93 -51.58 -25.38
CA HIS A 62 -38.64 -51.09 -26.74
C HIS A 62 -39.69 -51.39 -27.83
N GLN A 63 -40.78 -52.10 -27.51
CA GLN A 63 -41.81 -52.50 -28.47
C GLN A 63 -42.86 -51.41 -28.73
N SER A 64 -43.26 -50.70 -27.68
CA SER A 64 -44.18 -49.56 -27.76
C SER A 64 -43.93 -48.66 -26.55
N ILE A 65 -44.08 -47.36 -26.73
CA ILE A 65 -43.99 -46.37 -25.65
C ILE A 65 -45.36 -46.15 -25.04
N ILE A 66 -46.41 -46.15 -25.87
CA ILE A 66 -47.76 -45.78 -25.46
C ILE A 66 -48.46 -46.90 -24.70
N LYS A 67 -48.23 -48.17 -25.06
CA LYS A 67 -48.85 -49.33 -24.38
C LYS A 67 -48.06 -49.84 -23.19
N ASP A 68 -46.79 -49.45 -23.09
CA ASP A 68 -45.96 -49.83 -21.95
C ASP A 68 -46.37 -49.01 -20.73
N LEU A 69 -47.09 -49.66 -19.82
CA LEU A 69 -47.61 -49.05 -18.61
C LEU A 69 -46.48 -48.51 -17.72
N ASN A 70 -45.33 -49.17 -17.68
CA ASN A 70 -44.20 -48.72 -16.87
C ASN A 70 -43.65 -47.39 -17.40
N VAL A 71 -43.57 -47.25 -18.71
CA VAL A 71 -43.11 -46.01 -19.36
C VAL A 71 -44.10 -44.87 -19.13
N MET A 72 -45.40 -45.13 -19.32
CA MET A 72 -46.44 -44.11 -19.10
C MET A 72 -46.53 -43.65 -17.65
N ILE A 73 -46.49 -44.57 -16.69
CA ILE A 73 -46.45 -44.23 -15.26
C ILE A 73 -45.15 -43.51 -14.91
N GLY A 74 -44.01 -43.97 -15.44
CA GLY A 74 -42.72 -43.35 -15.20
C GLY A 74 -42.65 -41.91 -15.70
N ILE A 75 -43.14 -41.64 -16.92
CA ILE A 75 -43.25 -40.28 -17.46
C ILE A 75 -44.21 -39.43 -16.61
N ALA A 76 -45.36 -39.98 -16.24
CA ALA A 76 -46.35 -39.29 -15.40
C ALA A 76 -45.80 -38.88 -14.02
N LEU A 77 -44.94 -39.70 -13.42
CA LEU A 77 -44.30 -39.39 -12.15
C LEU A 77 -43.25 -38.27 -12.27
N ILE A 78 -42.51 -38.24 -13.37
CA ILE A 78 -41.42 -37.27 -13.60
C ILE A 78 -41.97 -35.92 -14.08
N ALA A 79 -42.99 -35.92 -14.95
CA ALA A 79 -43.57 -34.76 -15.62
C ALA A 79 -43.80 -33.52 -14.71
N PRO A 80 -44.47 -33.61 -13.54
CA PRO A 80 -44.74 -32.43 -12.72
C PRO A 80 -43.48 -31.80 -12.09
N HIS A 81 -42.35 -32.50 -12.09
CA HIS A 81 -41.10 -32.04 -11.45
C HIS A 81 -40.10 -31.40 -12.40
N LEU A 82 -40.24 -31.58 -13.74
CA LEU A 82 -39.32 -30.98 -14.71
C LEU A 82 -39.20 -29.46 -14.53
N LYS A 83 -40.33 -28.76 -14.31
CA LYS A 83 -40.34 -27.30 -14.11
C LYS A 83 -39.46 -26.86 -12.92
N TYR A 84 -39.47 -27.63 -11.84
CA TYR A 84 -38.69 -27.34 -10.64
C TYR A 84 -37.21 -27.61 -10.85
N PHE A 85 -36.88 -28.67 -11.59
CA PHE A 85 -35.50 -28.97 -11.95
C PHE A 85 -34.88 -27.84 -12.78
N PHE A 86 -35.56 -27.38 -13.84
CA PHE A 86 -35.07 -26.27 -14.66
C PHE A 86 -35.05 -24.91 -13.96
N GLY A 87 -35.94 -24.68 -12.99
CA GLY A 87 -35.90 -23.47 -12.16
C GLY A 87 -34.73 -23.49 -11.18
N SER A 88 -34.56 -24.60 -10.46
CA SER A 88 -33.51 -24.75 -9.46
C SER A 88 -32.10 -24.76 -10.05
N THR A 89 -31.91 -25.31 -11.26
CA THR A 89 -30.60 -25.32 -11.91
C THR A 89 -30.13 -23.91 -12.28
N LYS A 90 -31.04 -22.98 -12.64
CA LYS A 90 -30.69 -21.59 -12.92
C LYS A 90 -30.15 -20.88 -11.69
N GLU A 91 -30.82 -21.01 -10.55
CA GLU A 91 -30.38 -20.40 -9.29
C GLU A 91 -29.04 -20.97 -8.82
N PHE A 92 -28.85 -22.29 -8.96
CA PHE A 92 -27.59 -22.95 -8.64
C PHE A 92 -26.45 -22.46 -9.55
N ILE A 93 -26.68 -22.42 -10.87
CA ILE A 93 -25.68 -21.94 -11.84
C ILE A 93 -25.34 -20.47 -11.58
N PHE A 94 -26.34 -19.62 -11.33
CA PHE A 94 -26.12 -18.21 -11.01
C PHE A 94 -25.30 -18.04 -9.72
N THR A 95 -25.64 -18.78 -8.67
CA THR A 95 -24.91 -18.77 -7.39
C THR A 95 -23.46 -19.24 -7.58
N ALA A 96 -23.25 -20.32 -8.36
CA ALA A 96 -21.92 -20.82 -8.66
C ALA A 96 -21.08 -19.79 -9.44
N ILE A 97 -21.66 -19.14 -10.45
CA ILE A 97 -20.99 -18.08 -11.20
C ILE A 97 -20.61 -16.92 -10.28
N LEU A 98 -21.53 -16.47 -9.42
CA LEU A 98 -21.28 -15.38 -8.48
C LEU A 98 -20.16 -15.73 -7.48
N PHE A 99 -20.13 -16.99 -7.01
CA PHE A 99 -19.05 -17.50 -6.17
C PHE A 99 -17.68 -17.40 -6.88
N PHE A 100 -17.59 -17.84 -8.13
CA PHE A 100 -16.34 -17.74 -8.90
C PHE A 100 -15.91 -16.29 -9.14
N ILE A 101 -16.84 -15.37 -9.42
CA ILE A 101 -16.54 -13.94 -9.56
C ILE A 101 -15.96 -13.37 -8.27
N ASN A 102 -16.57 -13.70 -7.12
CA ASN A 102 -16.08 -13.26 -5.81
C ASN A 102 -14.69 -13.83 -5.50
N LEU A 103 -14.45 -15.11 -5.80
CA LEU A 103 -13.14 -15.73 -5.65
C LEU A 103 -12.06 -15.01 -6.46
N CYS A 104 -12.34 -14.71 -7.73
CA CYS A 104 -11.42 -13.95 -8.59
C CYS A 104 -11.15 -12.54 -8.04
N ARG A 105 -12.17 -11.89 -7.47
CA ARG A 105 -12.05 -10.56 -6.86
C ARG A 105 -11.18 -10.59 -5.60
N GLU A 106 -11.36 -11.58 -4.73
CA GLU A 106 -10.54 -11.76 -3.52
C GLU A 106 -9.08 -12.05 -3.87
N LEU A 107 -8.84 -12.91 -4.86
CA LEU A 107 -7.49 -13.17 -5.38
C LEU A 107 -6.82 -11.88 -5.87
N LYS A 108 -7.54 -11.03 -6.62
CA LYS A 108 -7.04 -9.74 -7.08
C LYS A 108 -6.67 -8.81 -5.90
N TYR A 109 -7.48 -8.75 -4.86
CA TYR A 109 -7.15 -7.95 -3.68
C TYR A 109 -5.95 -8.52 -2.93
N ALA A 110 -5.84 -9.84 -2.81
CA ALA A 110 -4.69 -10.50 -2.19
C ALA A 110 -3.39 -10.19 -2.94
N THR A 111 -3.37 -10.28 -4.28
CA THR A 111 -2.18 -9.94 -5.08
C THR A 111 -1.83 -8.46 -4.98
N THR A 112 -2.83 -7.58 -4.97
CA THR A 112 -2.63 -6.13 -4.81
C THR A 112 -2.01 -5.82 -3.44
N ASN A 113 -2.52 -6.44 -2.38
CA ASN A 113 -1.97 -6.29 -1.02
C ASN A 113 -0.54 -6.83 -0.92
N ALA A 114 -0.27 -7.99 -1.52
CA ALA A 114 1.08 -8.55 -1.60
C ALA A 114 2.04 -7.62 -2.34
N TYR A 115 1.62 -7.02 -3.44
CA TYR A 115 2.41 -6.04 -4.19
C TYR A 115 2.81 -4.84 -3.32
N TYR A 116 1.85 -4.24 -2.59
CA TYR A 116 2.15 -3.15 -1.66
C TYR A 116 3.06 -3.59 -0.50
N PHE A 117 2.88 -4.80 0.01
CA PHE A 117 3.77 -5.37 1.03
C PHE A 117 5.22 -5.44 0.54
N PHE A 118 5.47 -5.98 -0.66
CA PHE A 118 6.81 -6.05 -1.23
C PHE A 118 7.41 -4.67 -1.51
N ILE A 119 6.60 -3.70 -1.97
CA ILE A 119 7.06 -2.30 -2.10
C ILE A 119 7.51 -1.73 -0.75
N THR A 120 6.74 -1.94 0.31
CA THR A 120 7.10 -1.42 1.65
C THR A 120 8.39 -2.06 2.18
N ILE A 121 8.60 -3.36 1.92
CA ILE A 121 9.85 -4.05 2.24
C ILE A 121 11.00 -3.47 1.42
N TYR A 122 10.81 -3.25 0.12
CA TYR A 122 11.82 -2.68 -0.76
C TYR A 122 12.34 -1.33 -0.27
N TYR A 123 11.46 -0.39 0.08
CA TYR A 123 11.87 0.90 0.61
C TYR A 123 12.54 0.80 2.00
N LYS A 124 12.11 -0.15 2.85
CA LYS A 124 12.80 -0.42 4.11
C LYS A 124 14.22 -0.94 3.90
N ILE A 125 14.43 -1.81 2.90
CA ILE A 125 15.76 -2.32 2.52
C ILE A 125 16.63 -1.18 1.98
N LEU A 126 16.12 -0.34 1.08
CA LEU A 126 16.87 0.83 0.59
C LEU A 126 17.30 1.76 1.72
N ARG A 127 16.38 2.06 2.65
CA ARG A 127 16.69 2.86 3.85
C ARG A 127 17.76 2.20 4.71
N LEU A 128 17.72 0.87 4.86
CA LEU A 128 18.75 0.11 5.57
C LEU A 128 20.11 0.21 4.86
N ILE A 129 20.16 0.05 3.55
CA ILE A 129 21.41 0.19 2.76
C ILE A 129 21.98 1.60 2.93
N HIS A 130 21.15 2.63 2.85
CA HIS A 130 21.58 4.02 3.08
C HIS A 130 22.12 4.22 4.50
N PHE A 131 21.44 3.68 5.51
CA PHE A 131 21.91 3.70 6.90
C PHE A 131 23.27 3.00 7.06
N ILE A 132 23.46 1.82 6.45
CA ILE A 132 24.74 1.11 6.47
C ILE A 132 25.83 1.91 5.76
N LYS A 133 25.54 2.53 4.61
CA LYS A 133 26.49 3.39 3.90
C LYS A 133 26.94 4.57 4.77
N ASN A 134 26.00 5.21 5.48
CA ASN A 134 26.30 6.29 6.41
C ASN A 134 27.16 5.81 7.59
N ILE A 135 26.88 4.63 8.15
CA ILE A 135 27.72 4.03 9.19
C ILE A 135 29.15 3.82 8.67
N VAL A 136 29.31 3.21 7.50
CA VAL A 136 30.63 2.93 6.92
C VAL A 136 31.39 4.24 6.66
N LEU A 137 30.71 5.28 6.17
CA LEU A 137 31.28 6.61 5.97
C LEU A 137 31.76 7.21 7.31
N ASN A 138 30.92 7.17 8.34
CA ASN A 138 31.24 7.69 9.67
C ASN A 138 32.41 6.93 10.31
N ILE A 139 32.44 5.59 10.18
CA ILE A 139 33.56 4.76 10.64
C ILE A 139 34.85 5.13 9.89
N LYS A 140 34.79 5.33 8.57
CA LYS A 140 35.94 5.75 7.77
C LYS A 140 36.49 7.11 8.23
N ILE A 141 35.61 8.09 8.44
CA ILE A 141 35.96 9.42 8.96
C ILE A 141 36.59 9.30 10.35
N PHE A 142 36.03 8.46 11.22
CA PHE A 142 36.56 8.23 12.57
C PHE A 142 37.99 7.68 12.54
N PHE A 143 38.26 6.62 11.76
CA PHE A 143 39.61 6.07 11.62
C PHE A 143 40.59 7.05 10.98
N GLN A 144 40.13 7.85 10.01
CA GLN A 144 40.96 8.89 9.40
C GLN A 144 41.32 9.98 10.41
N ASN A 145 40.38 10.38 11.27
CA ASN A 145 40.63 11.32 12.36
C ASN A 145 41.62 10.77 13.40
N ILE A 146 41.57 9.47 13.71
CA ILE A 146 42.57 8.82 14.58
C ILE A 146 43.95 8.87 13.93
N LYS A 147 44.08 8.45 12.66
CA LYS A 147 45.36 8.45 11.94
C LYS A 147 45.97 9.86 11.84
N ASN A 148 45.13 10.87 11.60
CA ASN A 148 45.57 12.27 11.54
C ASN A 148 45.99 12.83 12.91
N ARG A 149 45.45 12.31 14.01
CA ARG A 149 45.90 12.69 15.36
C ARG A 149 47.29 12.14 15.63
N GLU A 150 47.55 10.87 15.29
CA GLU A 150 48.86 10.25 15.41
C GLU A 150 49.93 10.98 14.58
N SER A 151 49.62 11.39 13.35
CA SER A 151 50.55 12.15 12.51
C SER A 151 50.84 13.55 13.08
N LYS A 152 49.81 14.29 13.54
CA LYS A 152 50.00 15.62 14.16
C LYS A 152 50.81 15.59 15.44
N THR A 153 50.68 14.54 16.27
CA THR A 153 51.58 14.36 17.42
C THR A 153 53.02 14.20 16.95
N ASN A 154 53.29 13.34 15.95
CA ASN A 154 54.65 13.10 15.47
C ASN A 154 55.29 14.33 14.79
N ASP A 155 54.51 15.14 14.08
CA ASP A 155 54.99 16.39 13.48
C ASP A 155 55.21 17.48 14.53
N SER A 156 54.35 17.58 15.56
CA SER A 156 54.52 18.52 16.67
C SER A 156 55.77 18.22 17.52
N TYR A 157 56.19 16.96 17.65
CA TYR A 157 57.46 16.61 18.29
C TYR A 157 58.67 16.99 17.44
N LYS A 158 58.59 16.86 16.10
CA LYS A 158 59.66 17.28 15.18
C LYS A 158 59.77 18.81 15.04
N GLU A 159 58.67 19.53 15.09
CA GLU A 159 58.64 21.00 14.99
C GLU A 159 59.15 21.67 16.28
N LYS A 160 58.93 21.06 17.45
CA LYS A 160 59.51 21.52 18.73
C LYS A 160 61.03 21.38 18.79
N GLU A 161 61.62 20.38 18.13
CA GLU A 161 63.07 20.25 18.01
C GLU A 161 63.67 21.37 17.13
N HIS A 162 62.99 21.77 16.05
CA HIS A 162 63.43 22.88 15.18
C HIS A 162 63.25 24.27 15.83
N PHE A 163 62.21 24.48 16.64
CA PHE A 163 61.95 25.76 17.31
C PHE A 163 62.88 26.03 18.50
N ASN A 164 63.34 24.99 19.20
CA ASN A 164 64.31 25.15 20.28
C ASN A 164 65.75 25.39 19.78
N SER A 165 66.06 25.05 18.53
CA SER A 165 67.38 25.32 17.93
C SER A 165 67.53 26.76 17.40
N THR A 166 66.44 27.50 17.17
CA THR A 166 66.46 28.84 16.54
C THR A 166 66.19 29.98 17.52
N LYS A 167 65.82 29.67 18.76
CA LYS A 167 65.42 30.68 19.76
C LYS A 167 66.59 31.29 20.54
N ASP A 168 67.79 30.75 20.41
CA ASP A 168 68.96 31.21 21.18
C ASP A 168 69.77 32.33 20.49
N GLU A 169 69.46 32.72 19.25
CA GLU A 169 70.36 33.58 18.46
C GLU A 169 69.82 34.97 18.06
N TYR A 170 68.54 35.31 18.31
CA TYR A 170 68.02 36.63 17.95
C TYR A 170 67.12 37.22 19.05
N THR A 171 67.73 37.66 20.15
CA THR A 171 67.07 38.62 21.06
C THR A 171 68.02 39.75 21.41
N LYS A 172 68.47 40.50 20.41
CA LYS A 172 69.06 41.85 20.53
C LYS A 172 68.69 42.63 19.26
N GLU A 173 68.31 43.90 19.43
CA GLU A 173 67.84 44.87 18.40
C GLU A 173 66.37 44.64 17.97
N GLU A 174 65.43 45.58 17.99
CA GLU A 174 65.46 47.04 18.11
C GLU A 174 64.04 47.57 18.47
N ASN A 175 64.00 48.77 19.04
CA ASN A 175 62.79 49.54 19.37
C ASN A 175 62.18 50.24 18.13
N PHE A 176 60.90 50.65 18.25
CA PHE A 176 60.32 51.94 17.78
C PHE A 176 59.37 51.97 16.55
N LYS A 177 58.32 52.81 16.70
CA LYS A 177 57.26 53.31 15.76
C LYS A 177 56.02 52.42 15.57
N SER A 178 54.80 52.75 16.00
CA SER A 178 53.93 53.94 15.90
C SER A 178 53.14 54.08 14.58
N GLU A 179 51.83 54.35 14.74
CA GLU A 179 50.83 54.89 13.79
C GLU A 179 50.17 53.95 12.77
N LYS A 180 48.99 54.23 12.21
CA LYS A 180 47.72 54.92 12.56
C LYS A 180 46.86 54.76 11.28
N PHE A 181 45.56 54.52 11.42
CA PHE A 181 44.44 54.69 10.46
C PHE A 181 44.71 55.03 8.97
N SER A 182 43.95 54.40 8.04
CA SER A 182 42.97 55.13 7.19
C SER A 182 42.16 54.23 6.22
N TYR A 183 40.84 54.49 6.18
CA TYR A 183 39.83 54.49 5.09
C TYR A 183 40.11 53.79 3.73
N ASN A 184 39.12 53.25 3.00
CA ASN A 184 37.90 53.97 2.63
C ASN A 184 36.75 53.12 2.05
N GLU A 185 35.59 53.74 2.24
CA GLU A 185 34.21 53.51 1.83
C GLU A 185 34.00 53.71 0.32
N ASN A 186 33.03 52.99 -0.27
CA ASN A 186 31.90 53.54 -1.05
C ASN A 186 31.43 52.65 -2.21
N SER A 187 30.18 52.20 -2.14
CA SER A 187 29.24 52.41 -3.24
C SER A 187 27.81 52.36 -2.70
N SER A 188 27.31 53.53 -2.35
CA SER A 188 25.90 53.83 -2.31
C SER A 188 25.34 53.81 -3.73
N ILE A 189 24.52 52.81 -4.05
CA ILE A 189 23.55 52.90 -5.13
C ILE A 189 22.18 52.75 -4.50
N LYS A 190 21.49 53.88 -4.34
CA LYS A 190 20.03 53.91 -4.27
C LYS A 190 19.51 53.52 -5.65
N ASN A 191 19.02 52.29 -5.77
CA ASN A 191 18.03 51.93 -6.77
C ASN A 191 16.83 51.34 -6.04
N THR A 192 15.71 52.04 -6.17
CA THR A 192 14.39 51.61 -5.77
C THR A 192 13.99 50.44 -6.67
N GLU A 193 14.21 49.22 -6.20
CA GLU A 193 13.56 48.02 -6.70
C GLU A 193 13.22 47.19 -5.47
N ALA A 194 11.93 46.87 -5.31
CA ALA A 194 11.43 46.00 -4.26
C ALA A 194 12.11 44.63 -4.38
N LYS A 195 13.22 44.45 -3.67
CA LYS A 195 13.92 43.16 -3.57
C LYS A 195 13.02 42.24 -2.77
N ALA A 196 12.57 41.16 -3.43
CA ALA A 196 11.93 40.04 -2.76
C ALA A 196 12.83 39.61 -1.58
N PRO A 197 12.26 39.36 -0.38
CA PRO A 197 13.04 39.05 0.80
C PRO A 197 13.91 37.83 0.52
N THR A 198 15.22 37.94 0.77
CA THR A 198 16.11 36.80 0.65
C THR A 198 15.67 35.73 1.66
N LYS A 199 15.70 34.46 1.25
CA LYS A 199 15.13 33.30 1.96
C LYS A 199 15.58 33.14 3.43
N TYR A 200 16.65 33.82 3.85
CA TYR A 200 17.28 33.68 5.17
C TYR A 200 17.46 34.99 5.95
N GLU A 201 16.94 36.12 5.45
CA GLU A 201 17.08 37.45 6.07
C GLU A 201 16.67 37.49 7.54
N GLN A 202 15.61 36.76 7.91
CA GLN A 202 15.08 36.73 9.28
C GLN A 202 16.11 36.28 10.33
N PHE A 203 17.11 35.45 9.94
CA PHE A 203 18.09 34.91 10.88
C PHE A 203 19.21 35.89 11.22
N TYR A 204 19.28 37.02 10.52
CA TYR A 204 20.25 38.07 10.72
C TYR A 204 19.63 39.34 11.31
N ASP A 205 18.36 39.29 11.69
CA ASP A 205 17.69 40.40 12.34
C ASP A 205 18.23 40.65 13.77
N SER A 206 18.28 41.91 14.17
CA SER A 206 18.67 42.33 15.52
C SER A 206 17.71 41.82 16.62
N SER A 207 16.47 41.50 16.26
CA SER A 207 15.42 41.03 17.17
C SER A 207 15.38 39.51 17.24
N TYR A 208 15.67 38.97 18.43
CA TYR A 208 15.58 37.54 18.70
C TYR A 208 14.17 36.96 18.53
N TYR A 209 13.12 37.78 18.64
CA TYR A 209 11.74 37.36 18.36
C TYR A 209 11.53 37.12 16.87
N ILE A 210 12.12 37.97 16.02
CA ILE A 210 12.06 37.84 14.56
C ILE A 210 12.89 36.63 14.10
N VAL A 211 14.08 36.43 14.67
CA VAL A 211 14.94 35.26 14.39
C VAL A 211 14.21 33.94 14.69
N LEU A 212 13.38 33.89 15.74
CA LEU A 212 12.58 32.72 16.09
C LEU A 212 11.19 32.69 15.45
N GLY A 213 10.79 33.72 14.70
CA GLY A 213 9.46 33.80 14.08
C GLY A 213 8.30 33.80 15.07
N VAL A 214 8.47 34.42 16.24
CA VAL A 214 7.48 34.46 17.33
C VAL A 214 7.16 35.88 17.74
N SER A 215 5.97 36.09 18.31
CA SER A 215 5.56 37.36 18.91
C SER A 215 6.18 37.56 20.30
N THR A 216 6.31 38.81 20.72
CA THR A 216 6.66 39.16 22.11
C THR A 216 5.62 38.68 23.13
N ASN A 217 4.39 38.42 22.68
CA ASN A 217 3.29 37.95 23.52
C ASN A 217 3.17 36.41 23.57
N ASP A 218 3.97 35.69 22.79
CA ASP A 218 3.89 34.23 22.72
C ASP A 218 4.40 33.59 24.01
N SER A 219 3.86 32.42 24.35
CA SER A 219 4.32 31.70 25.53
C SER A 219 5.72 31.10 25.31
N PHE A 220 6.49 30.90 26.38
CA PHE A 220 7.79 30.21 26.27
C PHE A 220 7.68 28.81 25.69
N SER A 221 6.54 28.15 25.89
CA SER A 221 6.24 26.86 25.25
C SER A 221 6.24 27.00 23.72
N ASP A 222 5.66 28.08 23.19
CA ASP A 222 5.57 28.31 21.75
C ASP A 222 6.91 28.77 21.16
N MET A 223 7.68 29.58 21.90
CA MET A 223 9.08 29.89 21.56
C MET A 223 9.93 28.63 21.47
N LYS A 224 9.78 27.69 22.42
CA LYS A 224 10.50 26.41 22.42
C LYS A 224 10.08 25.50 21.27
N LYS A 225 8.80 25.52 20.88
CA LYS A 225 8.32 24.79 19.69
C LYS A 225 8.95 25.36 18.42
N SER A 226 8.92 26.69 18.24
CA SER A 226 9.51 27.33 17.07
C SER A 226 11.01 27.06 16.95
N TYR A 227 11.75 27.21 18.05
CA TYR A 227 13.17 26.86 18.12
C TYR A 227 13.46 25.43 17.63
N ARG A 228 12.70 24.44 18.10
CA ARG A 228 12.87 23.03 17.69
C ARG A 228 12.61 22.82 16.20
N VAL A 229 11.60 23.50 15.65
CA VAL A 229 11.29 23.44 14.22
C VAL A 229 12.45 24.02 13.41
N LEU A 230 12.93 25.21 13.78
CA LEU A 230 14.02 25.90 13.07
C LEU A 230 15.33 25.11 13.12
N ILE A 231 15.74 24.58 14.27
CA ILE A 231 16.95 23.75 14.37
C ILE A 231 16.82 22.48 13.53
N ASN A 232 15.67 21.81 13.52
CA ASN A 232 15.48 20.63 12.69
C ASN A 232 15.52 20.92 11.18
N ILE A 233 15.26 22.16 10.75
CA ILE A 233 15.32 22.55 9.35
C ILE A 233 16.74 23.00 8.98
N TYR A 234 17.40 23.76 9.85
CA TYR A 234 18.64 24.49 9.53
C TYR A 234 19.89 23.93 10.20
N HIS A 235 19.85 22.74 10.82
CA HIS A 235 21.05 22.13 11.40
C HIS A 235 22.11 21.82 10.31
N PRO A 236 23.41 22.13 10.55
CA PRO A 236 24.46 21.85 9.57
C PRO A 236 24.57 20.36 9.22
N ASP A 237 24.38 19.45 10.18
CA ASP A 237 24.39 18.00 9.93
C ASP A 237 23.23 17.52 9.04
N LEU A 238 22.11 18.24 9.00
CA LEU A 238 20.96 17.91 8.15
C LEU A 238 21.09 18.53 6.75
N ASN A 239 21.96 19.52 6.59
CA ASN A 239 22.17 20.26 5.35
C ASN A 239 23.66 20.34 4.98
N PRO A 240 24.29 19.20 4.64
CA PRO A 240 25.73 19.12 4.39
C PRO A 240 26.21 19.85 3.13
N GLU A 241 25.30 20.32 2.27
CA GLU A 241 25.63 21.05 1.05
C GLU A 241 25.98 22.54 1.32
N GLU A 242 25.47 23.11 2.40
CA GLU A 242 25.66 24.54 2.77
C GLU A 242 26.05 24.66 4.26
N THR A 243 27.04 23.88 4.69
CA THR A 243 27.40 23.75 6.12
C THR A 243 27.78 25.07 6.79
N GLU A 244 28.49 25.96 6.08
CA GLU A 244 28.93 27.24 6.64
C GLU A 244 27.75 28.17 6.92
N LEU A 245 26.84 28.31 5.94
CA LEU A 245 25.62 29.10 6.06
C LEU A 245 24.71 28.59 7.18
N PHE A 246 24.47 27.28 7.22
CA PHE A 246 23.59 26.67 8.22
C PHE A 246 24.22 26.59 9.61
N THR A 247 25.55 26.63 9.71
CA THR A 247 26.25 26.82 10.98
C THR A 247 25.95 28.20 11.54
N GLU A 248 26.07 29.25 10.74
CA GLU A 248 25.79 30.63 11.16
C GLU A 248 24.31 30.82 11.53
N ILE A 249 23.39 30.35 10.69
CA ILE A 249 21.94 30.39 10.97
C ILE A 249 21.60 29.64 12.26
N SER A 250 22.14 28.43 12.45
CA SER A 250 21.93 27.65 13.67
C SER A 250 22.48 28.35 14.91
N GLN A 251 23.62 29.05 14.81
CA GLN A 251 24.17 29.86 15.90
C GLN A 251 23.23 31.01 16.26
N ASN A 252 22.68 31.74 15.27
CA ASN A 252 21.75 32.84 15.51
C ASN A 252 20.44 32.36 16.17
N ILE A 253 19.89 31.22 15.73
CA ILE A 253 18.71 30.58 16.34
C ILE A 253 18.99 30.18 17.80
N ASN A 254 20.17 29.58 18.07
CA ASN A 254 20.58 29.20 19.42
C ASN A 254 20.76 30.41 20.34
N ASN A 255 21.40 31.48 19.84
CA ASN A 255 21.58 32.74 20.57
C ASN A 255 20.22 33.36 20.95
N ALA A 256 19.28 33.39 20.01
CA ALA A 256 17.92 33.88 20.24
C ALA A 256 17.19 33.09 21.34
N TYR A 257 17.27 31.75 21.27
CA TYR A 257 16.62 30.89 22.25
C TYR A 257 17.23 31.01 23.66
N GLU A 258 18.55 31.07 23.78
CA GLU A 258 19.21 31.26 25.09
C GLU A 258 18.88 32.63 25.70
N TYR A 259 18.76 33.68 24.89
CA TYR A 259 18.26 34.98 25.35
C TYR A 259 16.82 34.90 25.86
N MET A 260 15.89 34.27 25.12
CA MET A 260 14.50 34.07 25.56
C MET A 260 14.40 33.26 26.86
N LYS A 261 15.17 32.17 26.95
CA LYS A 261 15.24 31.31 28.14
C LYS A 261 15.78 32.02 29.37
N LYS A 262 16.72 32.95 29.20
CA LYS A 262 17.24 33.79 30.28
C LYS A 262 16.21 34.84 30.73
N ASN A 263 15.48 35.45 29.80
CA ASN A 263 14.53 36.52 30.11
C ASN A 263 13.16 36.04 30.60
N HIS A 264 12.75 34.81 30.27
CA HIS A 264 11.52 34.22 30.81
C HIS A 264 11.69 33.63 32.23
N LYS A 265 12.94 33.46 32.69
CA LYS A 265 13.24 33.00 34.07
C LYS A 265 13.26 34.13 35.10
N LYS A 266 12.99 35.37 34.67
CA LYS A 266 12.82 36.56 35.53
C LYS A 266 11.37 36.99 35.48
#